data_AF-A0AAP2JW10-F1
#
_entry.id   AF-A0AAP2JW10-F1
#
_cell.length_a   1.000
_cell.length_b   1.000
_cell.length_c   1.000
_cell.angle_alpha   90.00
_cell.angle_beta   90.00
_cell.angle_gamma   90.00
#
_symmetry.space_group_name_H-M   'P 1'
#
loop_
_entity.id
_entity.type
_entity.pdbx_description
1 polymer ?
#
loop_
_entity_poly.entity_id
_entity_poly.type
_entity_poly.pdbx_seq_one_letter_code
_entity_poly.pdbx_strand_id
1 'polypeptide(L)'
;MKLYFGLILPLLLFSHISYGENRPGFVCGQFNKNIIEVPSEYVFPFAEYEGYSYFDPRFVENKKGCEANFRILPMRMSWPEMKPIDSNENIKIIRVSIEPLDGDVNGYLEYKRYLYLDRGEEKIKGEVLYDEKINLYFSDVELKRMKKNIDPEYYKNRYYWELKNNDVNTLFECIWIPFRQEYSDCDAIFLIENIGVKVRLNMIFDDLIMWEEIKNDIVIFLNQKMINRK
;
A
#
# COMPACT_ATOMS: atom_id res chain seq x y z
N MET A 1 17.19 63.99 10.27
CA MET A 1 17.79 62.75 10.82
C MET A 1 16.93 61.59 10.34
N LYS A 2 17.57 60.56 9.77
CA LYS A 2 17.02 59.63 8.77
C LYS A 2 15.93 58.70 9.32
N LEU A 3 14.88 58.51 8.52
CA LEU A 3 13.92 57.42 8.64
C LEU A 3 14.66 56.07 8.62
N TYR A 4 14.42 55.23 9.62
CA TYR A 4 14.72 53.80 9.58
C TYR A 4 13.40 53.03 9.70
N PHE A 5 12.69 52.93 8.58
CA PHE A 5 11.47 52.13 8.44
C PHE A 5 11.65 51.10 7.31
N GLY A 6 12.78 50.38 7.32
CA GLY A 6 13.24 49.67 6.13
C GLY A 6 13.96 48.34 6.36
N LEU A 7 13.75 47.62 7.47
CA LEU A 7 14.48 46.36 7.69
C LEU A 7 13.73 45.23 8.42
N ILE A 8 12.44 45.37 8.71
CA ILE A 8 11.66 44.29 9.36
C ILE A 8 10.87 43.44 8.33
N LEU A 9 10.73 43.91 7.09
CA LEU A 9 9.92 43.24 6.07
C LEU A 9 10.58 42.09 5.28
N PRO A 10 11.92 41.89 5.22
CA PRO A 10 12.47 40.71 4.52
C PRO A 10 12.45 39.44 5.38
N LEU A 11 12.40 39.55 6.72
CA LEU A 11 12.47 38.40 7.63
C LEU A 11 11.19 37.55 7.67
N LEU A 12 10.04 38.14 7.32
CA LEU A 12 8.76 37.42 7.24
C LEU A 12 8.52 36.72 5.90
N LEU A 13 9.37 36.97 4.88
CA LEU A 13 9.29 36.29 3.58
C LEU A 13 10.15 35.02 3.54
N PHE A 14 11.06 34.82 4.49
CA PHE A 14 11.87 33.60 4.60
C PHE A 14 11.29 32.55 5.57
N SER A 15 10.19 32.84 6.27
CA SER A 15 9.56 31.88 7.19
C SER A 15 8.67 30.83 6.52
N HIS A 16 8.53 30.83 5.20
CA HIS A 16 7.76 29.82 4.46
C HIS A 16 8.58 28.72 3.80
N ILE A 17 9.91 28.73 3.99
CA ILE A 17 10.75 27.61 3.58
C ILE A 17 11.23 26.91 4.86
N SER A 18 10.28 26.32 5.60
CA SER A 18 10.64 25.24 6.51
C SER A 18 11.20 24.13 5.64
N TYR A 19 12.53 24.04 5.67
CA TYR A 19 13.39 23.02 5.09
C TYR A 19 12.67 21.69 4.85
N GLY A 20 12.78 21.18 3.61
CA GLY A 20 12.27 19.88 3.18
C GLY A 20 12.97 18.68 3.80
N GLU A 21 13.47 18.80 5.03
CA GLU A 21 13.95 17.70 5.84
C GLU A 21 12.78 17.17 6.67
N ASN A 22 12.70 15.84 6.84
CA ASN A 22 11.71 15.22 7.71
C ASN A 22 11.80 15.85 9.11
N ARG A 23 10.73 16.54 9.56
CA ARG A 23 10.66 17.02 10.94
C ARG A 23 10.78 15.81 11.88
N PRO A 24 11.49 15.91 13.02
CA PRO A 24 11.64 14.78 13.94
C PRO A 24 10.29 14.16 14.29
N GLY A 25 10.21 12.83 14.19
CA GLY A 25 8.98 12.06 14.44
C GLY A 25 8.05 11.90 13.24
N PHE A 26 8.38 12.41 12.05
CA PHE A 26 7.55 12.28 10.85
C PHE A 26 8.34 11.76 9.64
N VAL A 27 7.62 11.13 8.73
CA VAL A 27 8.11 10.68 7.41
C VAL A 27 7.29 11.39 6.35
N CYS A 28 7.95 12.08 5.44
CA CYS A 28 7.33 12.93 4.43
C CYS A 28 7.94 12.68 3.05
N GLY A 29 7.11 12.77 2.01
CA GLY A 29 7.51 12.59 0.62
C GLY A 29 6.31 12.74 -0.33
N GLN A 30 6.52 12.45 -1.61
CA GLN A 30 5.55 12.71 -2.66
C GLN A 30 5.11 11.45 -3.39
N PHE A 31 3.83 11.41 -3.76
CA PHE A 31 3.31 10.57 -4.82
C PHE A 31 2.59 11.45 -5.84
N ASN A 32 3.02 11.42 -7.10
CA ASN A 32 2.42 12.24 -8.16
C ASN A 32 2.21 13.72 -7.77
N LYS A 33 3.24 14.34 -7.17
CA LYS A 33 3.23 15.73 -6.62
C LYS A 33 2.34 15.96 -5.40
N ASN A 34 1.55 14.98 -4.95
CA ASN A 34 0.83 15.05 -3.69
C ASN A 34 1.79 14.74 -2.55
N ILE A 35 1.94 15.67 -1.62
CA ILE A 35 2.80 15.48 -0.44
C ILE A 35 2.01 14.69 0.60
N ILE A 36 2.57 13.57 1.05
CA ILE A 36 2.06 12.78 2.17
C ILE A 36 3.02 12.91 3.34
N GLU A 37 2.48 13.19 4.53
CA GLU A 37 3.23 13.19 5.78
C GLU A 37 2.53 12.32 6.83
N VAL A 38 3.27 11.38 7.40
CA VAL A 38 2.78 10.48 8.46
C VAL A 38 3.73 10.49 9.65
N PRO A 39 3.22 10.33 10.89
CA PRO A 39 4.06 10.05 12.04
C PRO A 39 4.91 8.80 11.80
N SER A 40 6.17 8.84 12.22
CA SER A 40 7.14 7.77 11.99
C SER A 40 6.73 6.44 12.63
N GLU A 41 5.89 6.49 13.66
CA GLU A 41 5.33 5.34 14.39
C GLU A 41 4.42 4.47 13.51
N TYR A 42 3.86 5.02 12.44
CA TYR A 42 3.12 4.23 11.46
C TYR A 42 4.03 3.42 10.55
N VAL A 43 5.25 3.88 10.29
CA VAL A 43 6.09 3.38 9.21
C VAL A 43 6.82 2.11 9.64
N PHE A 44 6.60 1.02 8.90
CA PHE A 44 7.22 -0.27 9.19
C PHE A 44 7.42 -1.09 7.90
N PRO A 45 8.64 -1.58 7.60
CA PRO A 45 9.86 -1.43 8.40
C PRO A 45 10.55 -0.06 8.20
N PHE A 46 10.46 0.53 7.02
CA PHE A 46 11.00 1.85 6.67
C PHE A 46 10.43 2.31 5.33
N ALA A 47 10.37 3.63 5.11
CA ALA A 47 9.97 4.19 3.82
C ALA A 47 11.12 4.17 2.81
N GLU A 48 10.81 3.85 1.56
CA GLU A 48 11.73 3.90 0.43
C GLU A 48 11.44 5.11 -0.45
N TYR A 49 12.50 5.83 -0.79
CA TYR A 49 12.46 6.97 -1.71
C TYR A 49 13.11 6.59 -3.03
N GLU A 50 12.87 7.37 -4.09
CA GLU A 50 13.56 7.22 -5.37
C GLU A 50 15.09 7.25 -5.21
N GLY A 51 15.78 6.43 -6.02
CA GLY A 51 17.23 6.25 -5.97
C GLY A 51 17.62 4.78 -5.82
N TYR A 52 18.53 4.50 -4.88
CA TYR A 52 19.00 3.16 -4.58
C TYR A 52 17.94 2.32 -3.86
N SER A 53 17.88 1.02 -4.15
CA SER A 53 17.03 0.07 -3.43
C SER A 53 17.54 -0.16 -2.02
N TYR A 54 16.69 -0.56 -1.07
CA TYR A 54 17.12 -0.88 0.30
C TYR A 54 18.14 -2.03 0.39
N PHE A 55 18.23 -2.86 -0.66
CA PHE A 55 19.26 -3.89 -0.79
C PHE A 55 20.65 -3.34 -1.15
N ASP A 56 20.73 -2.08 -1.57
CA ASP A 56 21.99 -1.40 -1.90
C ASP A 56 22.45 -0.58 -0.67
N PRO A 57 23.70 -0.74 -0.21
CA PRO A 57 24.23 0.03 0.92
C PRO A 57 24.12 1.55 0.77
N ARG A 58 24.09 2.05 -0.47
CA ARG A 58 23.92 3.49 -0.78
C ARG A 58 22.49 3.98 -0.57
N PHE A 59 21.54 3.12 -0.21
CA PHE A 59 20.17 3.49 0.15
C PHE A 59 20.08 4.66 1.14
N VAL A 60 21.02 4.72 2.09
CA VAL A 60 21.07 5.79 3.09
C VAL A 60 21.32 7.18 2.47
N GLU A 61 21.87 7.23 1.26
CA GLU A 61 22.19 8.43 0.49
C GLU A 61 21.00 8.96 -0.33
N ASN A 62 19.90 8.20 -0.42
CA ASN A 62 18.72 8.64 -1.18
C ASN A 62 18.19 9.97 -0.66
N LYS A 63 17.68 10.81 -1.57
CA LYS A 63 16.98 12.05 -1.19
C LYS A 63 15.77 11.68 -0.33
N LYS A 64 15.60 12.34 0.81
CA LYS A 64 14.47 12.15 1.73
C LYS A 64 13.74 13.47 1.97
N GLY A 65 12.55 13.39 2.55
CA GLY A 65 11.75 14.53 2.95
C GLY A 65 10.68 14.90 1.93
N CYS A 66 9.91 15.95 2.25
CA CYS A 66 8.68 16.31 1.52
C CYS A 66 8.88 16.66 0.04
N GLU A 67 10.12 16.89 -0.40
CA GLU A 67 10.48 17.15 -1.80
C GLU A 67 11.03 15.91 -2.54
N ALA A 68 11.12 14.78 -1.85
CA ALA A 68 11.53 13.51 -2.42
C ALA A 68 10.28 12.70 -2.79
N ASN A 69 10.38 11.94 -3.88
CA ASN A 69 9.34 11.01 -4.29
C ASN A 69 9.49 9.71 -3.50
N PHE A 70 8.38 9.19 -3.01
CA PHE A 70 8.34 7.85 -2.45
C PHE A 70 8.38 6.81 -3.57
N ARG A 71 9.17 5.76 -3.35
CA ARG A 71 9.04 4.50 -4.07
C ARG A 71 8.04 3.59 -3.35
N ILE A 72 8.15 3.49 -2.03
CA ILE A 72 7.26 2.68 -1.19
C ILE A 72 7.10 3.38 0.16
N LEU A 73 5.85 3.55 0.62
CA LEU A 73 5.54 3.94 1.99
C LEU A 73 4.79 2.79 2.67
N PRO A 74 5.49 1.90 3.41
CA PRO A 74 4.86 0.81 4.14
C PRO A 74 4.49 1.27 5.55
N MET A 75 3.30 0.90 5.99
CA MET A 75 2.72 1.29 7.27
C MET A 75 2.04 0.12 7.96
N ARG A 76 1.98 0.21 9.28
CA ARG A 76 1.27 -0.71 10.17
C ARG A 76 0.42 0.10 11.14
N MET A 77 -0.85 -0.29 11.28
CA MET A 77 -1.78 0.41 12.15
C MET A 77 -2.85 -0.52 12.71
N SER A 78 -3.48 -0.09 13.79
CA SER A 78 -4.69 -0.73 14.30
C SER A 78 -5.86 -0.48 13.36
N TRP A 79 -6.81 -1.41 13.37
CA TRP A 79 -8.12 -1.19 12.76
C TRP A 79 -9.21 -1.58 13.79
N PRO A 80 -10.29 -0.79 13.95
CA PRO A 80 -10.71 0.35 13.12
C PRO A 80 -10.15 1.72 13.53
N GLU A 81 -9.36 1.83 14.61
CA GLU A 81 -8.94 3.13 15.14
C GLU A 81 -7.89 3.85 14.29
N MET A 82 -7.23 3.14 13.36
CA MET A 82 -6.19 3.67 12.46
C MET A 82 -5.03 4.35 13.22
N LYS A 83 -4.66 3.79 14.37
CA LYS A 83 -3.58 4.30 15.24
C LYS A 83 -2.26 3.56 14.98
N PRO A 84 -1.10 4.17 15.26
CA PRO A 84 0.16 3.43 15.27
C PRO A 84 0.10 2.30 16.29
N ILE A 85 0.79 1.19 16.01
CA ILE A 85 0.88 0.07 16.94
C ILE A 85 2.09 0.26 17.85
N ASP A 86 1.83 0.44 19.14
CA ASP A 86 2.80 0.18 20.20
C ASP A 86 2.61 -1.27 20.68
N SER A 87 3.68 -1.99 20.95
CA SER A 87 3.81 -3.44 20.71
C SER A 87 2.99 -4.41 21.57
N ASN A 88 1.96 -3.98 22.32
CA ASN A 88 1.47 -4.72 23.50
C ASN A 88 -0.04 -5.00 23.61
N GLU A 89 -0.85 -4.81 22.57
CA GLU A 89 -2.30 -5.04 22.69
C GLU A 89 -2.84 -6.07 21.68
N ASN A 90 -3.85 -6.86 22.09
CA ASN A 90 -4.64 -7.75 21.24
C ASN A 90 -5.56 -6.94 20.31
N ILE A 91 -4.96 -6.03 19.53
CA ILE A 91 -5.67 -5.22 18.55
C ILE A 91 -5.50 -5.86 17.17
N LYS A 92 -6.53 -5.73 16.34
CA LYS A 92 -6.46 -6.09 14.93
C LYS A 92 -5.50 -5.17 14.18
N ILE A 93 -4.60 -5.75 13.41
CA ILE A 93 -3.52 -5.03 12.74
C ILE A 93 -3.65 -5.22 11.25
N ILE A 94 -3.66 -4.10 10.53
CA ILE A 94 -3.51 -4.08 9.08
C ILE A 94 -2.12 -3.56 8.70
N ARG A 95 -1.58 -4.05 7.58
CA ARG A 95 -0.39 -3.46 6.97
C ARG A 95 -0.76 -2.88 5.62
N VAL A 96 -0.33 -1.66 5.37
CA VAL A 96 -0.69 -0.91 4.18
C VAL A 96 0.61 -0.44 3.53
N SER A 97 0.84 -0.80 2.27
CA SER A 97 1.95 -0.27 1.48
C SER A 97 1.43 0.56 0.33
N ILE A 98 1.96 1.77 0.20
CA ILE A 98 1.60 2.71 -0.86
C ILE A 98 2.78 2.80 -1.82
N GLU A 99 2.49 2.68 -3.10
CA GLU A 99 3.46 2.78 -4.17
C GLU A 99 2.90 3.73 -5.25
N PRO A 100 3.76 4.40 -6.05
CA PRO A 100 3.29 5.16 -7.18
C PRO A 100 2.55 4.26 -8.17
N LEU A 101 1.51 4.82 -8.79
CA LEU A 101 0.80 4.18 -9.88
C LEU A 101 1.56 4.46 -11.19
N ASP A 102 2.54 3.61 -11.47
CA ASP A 102 3.26 3.65 -12.74
C ASP A 102 2.54 2.79 -13.79
N GLY A 103 2.25 3.36 -14.97
CA GLY A 103 1.67 2.63 -16.11
C GLY A 103 0.22 2.98 -16.43
N ASP A 104 -0.48 2.09 -17.12
CA ASP A 104 -1.88 2.26 -17.51
C ASP A 104 -2.82 1.98 -16.33
N VAL A 105 -3.47 3.03 -15.83
CA VAL A 105 -4.43 2.98 -14.73
C VAL A 105 -5.58 2.02 -15.01
N ASN A 106 -6.13 2.07 -16.23
CA ASN A 106 -7.34 1.33 -16.59
C ASN A 106 -7.05 -0.18 -16.73
N GLY A 107 -5.88 -0.51 -17.29
CA GLY A 107 -5.47 -1.90 -17.50
C GLY A 107 -4.76 -2.56 -16.32
N TYR A 108 -4.28 -1.81 -15.33
CA TYR A 108 -3.39 -2.35 -14.29
C TYR A 108 -4.00 -3.51 -13.51
N LEU A 109 -5.21 -3.32 -12.97
CA LEU A 109 -5.87 -4.36 -12.17
C LEU A 109 -6.32 -5.54 -13.02
N GLU A 110 -6.84 -5.30 -14.22
CA GLU A 110 -7.24 -6.39 -15.12
C GLU A 110 -6.03 -7.23 -15.55
N TYR A 111 -4.90 -6.58 -15.87
CA TYR A 111 -3.65 -7.27 -16.14
C TYR A 111 -3.18 -8.07 -14.92
N LYS A 112 -3.26 -7.51 -13.71
CA LYS A 112 -2.92 -8.23 -12.47
C LYS A 112 -3.81 -9.45 -12.26
N ARG A 113 -5.11 -9.34 -12.52
CA ARG A 113 -6.05 -10.47 -12.46
C ARG A 113 -5.64 -11.57 -13.43
N TYR A 114 -5.34 -11.22 -14.67
CA TYR A 114 -4.81 -12.15 -15.67
C TYR A 114 -3.50 -12.83 -15.19
N LEU A 115 -2.58 -12.06 -14.58
CA LEU A 115 -1.35 -12.64 -14.02
C LEU A 115 -1.64 -13.65 -12.91
N TYR A 116 -2.60 -13.38 -12.04
CA TYR A 116 -2.96 -14.25 -10.93
C TYR A 116 -3.66 -15.52 -11.38
N LEU A 117 -4.65 -15.40 -12.26
CA LEU A 117 -5.54 -16.49 -12.62
C LEU A 117 -5.02 -17.33 -13.79
N ASP A 118 -4.50 -16.68 -14.84
CA ASP A 118 -4.40 -17.30 -16.16
C ASP A 118 -2.97 -17.39 -16.70
N ARG A 119 -2.06 -16.52 -16.24
CA ARG A 119 -0.67 -16.53 -16.74
C ARG A 119 0.19 -17.59 -16.06
N GLY A 120 0.76 -18.48 -16.87
CA GLY A 120 1.81 -19.42 -16.51
C GLY A 120 1.39 -20.87 -16.71
N GLU A 121 2.23 -21.67 -17.34
CA GLU A 121 1.93 -23.08 -17.68
C GLU A 121 1.79 -23.99 -16.46
N GLU A 122 2.30 -23.56 -15.30
CA GLU A 122 2.30 -24.32 -14.05
C GLU A 122 1.06 -24.06 -13.17
N LYS A 123 0.08 -23.29 -13.67
CA LYS A 123 -1.14 -22.95 -12.95
C LYS A 123 -2.32 -23.80 -13.37
N ILE A 124 -3.04 -24.31 -12.38
CA ILE A 124 -4.32 -24.98 -12.57
C ILE A 124 -5.38 -24.08 -11.93
N LYS A 125 -6.16 -23.40 -12.76
CA LYS A 125 -7.26 -22.54 -12.34
C LYS A 125 -8.51 -23.38 -12.08
N GLY A 126 -9.12 -23.17 -10.92
CA GLY A 126 -10.41 -23.74 -10.55
C GLY A 126 -11.59 -23.06 -11.23
N GLU A 127 -12.79 -23.42 -10.79
CA GLU A 127 -14.01 -22.75 -11.20
C GLU A 127 -14.07 -21.31 -10.66
N VAL A 128 -14.64 -20.41 -11.45
CA VAL A 128 -14.96 -19.05 -11.02
C VAL A 128 -16.30 -19.06 -10.32
N LEU A 129 -16.30 -18.69 -9.05
CA LEU A 129 -17.47 -18.66 -8.18
C LEU A 129 -17.73 -17.22 -7.70
N TYR A 130 -18.90 -17.02 -7.11
CA TYR A 130 -19.30 -15.75 -6.51
C TYR A 130 -19.66 -15.96 -5.04
N ASP A 131 -19.11 -15.14 -4.16
CA ASP A 131 -19.41 -15.12 -2.73
C ASP A 131 -20.33 -13.92 -2.43
N GLU A 132 -21.62 -14.20 -2.23
CA GLU A 132 -22.63 -13.19 -1.92
C GLU A 132 -22.39 -12.50 -0.57
N LYS A 133 -21.71 -13.16 0.38
CA LYS A 133 -21.50 -12.64 1.73
C LYS A 133 -20.53 -11.45 1.73
N ILE A 134 -19.52 -11.52 0.87
CA ILE A 134 -18.48 -10.49 0.74
C ILE A 134 -18.55 -9.74 -0.60
N ASN A 135 -19.50 -10.09 -1.46
CA ASN A 135 -19.76 -9.46 -2.76
C ASN A 135 -18.55 -9.51 -3.70
N LEU A 136 -17.84 -10.65 -3.74
CA LEU A 136 -16.64 -10.85 -4.56
C LEU A 136 -16.74 -12.11 -5.41
N TYR A 137 -16.20 -12.04 -6.63
CA TYR A 137 -15.87 -13.24 -7.39
C TYR A 137 -14.60 -13.87 -6.84
N PHE A 138 -14.44 -15.18 -6.99
CA PHE A 138 -13.21 -15.85 -6.63
C PHE A 138 -12.92 -17.09 -7.45
N SER A 139 -11.65 -17.50 -7.42
CA SER A 139 -11.18 -18.79 -7.95
C SER A 139 -10.02 -19.26 -7.10
N ASP A 140 -10.03 -20.55 -6.79
CA ASP A 140 -8.82 -21.23 -6.32
C ASP A 140 -7.87 -21.44 -7.50
N VAL A 141 -6.58 -21.27 -7.27
CA VAL A 141 -5.53 -21.54 -8.27
C VAL A 141 -4.44 -22.32 -7.58
N GLU A 142 -4.10 -23.47 -8.15
CA GLU A 142 -2.98 -24.28 -7.73
C GLU A 142 -1.76 -23.95 -8.59
N LEU A 143 -0.65 -23.64 -7.94
CA LEU A 143 0.63 -23.40 -8.57
C LEU A 143 1.56 -24.58 -8.28
N LYS A 144 1.99 -25.25 -9.33
CA LYS A 144 2.99 -26.31 -9.23
C LYS A 144 4.38 -25.68 -9.14
N ARG A 145 5.04 -25.74 -7.98
CA ARG A 145 6.44 -25.27 -7.88
C ARG A 145 7.39 -26.44 -8.07
N MET A 146 8.10 -26.43 -9.19
CA MET A 146 9.17 -27.39 -9.45
C MET A 146 10.37 -27.09 -8.53
N LYS A 147 10.60 -27.92 -7.50
CA LYS A 147 11.89 -27.96 -6.79
C LYS A 147 12.80 -28.93 -7.53
N LYS A 148 14.03 -28.50 -7.85
CA LYS A 148 15.05 -29.44 -8.37
C LYS A 148 15.24 -30.57 -7.35
N ASN A 149 14.97 -31.80 -7.77
CA ASN A 149 15.19 -33.06 -7.05
C ASN A 149 14.28 -33.36 -5.83
N ILE A 150 13.09 -32.77 -5.76
CA ILE A 150 12.06 -33.09 -4.74
C ILE A 150 10.69 -33.18 -5.45
N ASP A 151 9.76 -33.96 -4.92
CA ASP A 151 8.37 -33.98 -5.39
C ASP A 151 7.81 -32.54 -5.52
N PRO A 152 7.02 -32.26 -6.57
CA PRO A 152 6.48 -30.93 -6.79
C PRO A 152 5.62 -30.50 -5.61
N GLU A 153 5.92 -29.31 -5.07
CA GLU A 153 5.13 -28.72 -4.00
C GLU A 153 4.03 -27.87 -4.64
N TYR A 154 2.78 -28.18 -4.30
CA TYR A 154 1.62 -27.44 -4.78
C TYR A 154 1.26 -26.36 -3.77
N TYR A 155 1.28 -25.12 -4.21
CA TYR A 155 0.76 -23.99 -3.45
C TYR A 155 -0.65 -23.70 -3.94
N LYS A 156 -1.57 -23.48 -3.02
CA LYS A 156 -2.94 -23.10 -3.35
C LYS A 156 -3.16 -21.67 -2.88
N ASN A 157 -3.58 -20.80 -3.79
CA ASN A 157 -4.03 -19.46 -3.45
C ASN A 157 -5.49 -19.32 -3.85
N ARG A 158 -6.26 -18.58 -3.07
CA ARG A 158 -7.57 -18.11 -3.48
C ARG A 158 -7.46 -16.67 -3.91
N TYR A 159 -7.87 -16.39 -5.13
CA TYR A 159 -7.90 -15.04 -5.65
C TYR A 159 -9.34 -14.54 -5.64
N TYR A 160 -9.57 -13.39 -5.01
CA TYR A 160 -10.86 -12.70 -5.08
C TYR A 160 -10.75 -11.43 -5.94
N TRP A 161 -11.84 -10.99 -6.53
CA TRP A 161 -11.91 -9.69 -7.20
C TRP A 161 -13.29 -9.07 -7.15
N GLU A 162 -13.29 -7.75 -7.07
CA GLU A 162 -14.46 -6.91 -7.15
C GLU A 162 -14.65 -6.43 -8.59
N LEU A 163 -15.88 -6.52 -9.11
CA LEU A 163 -16.29 -5.86 -10.35
C LEU A 163 -17.15 -4.64 -10.03
N LYS A 164 -16.77 -3.46 -10.55
CA LYS A 164 -17.63 -2.27 -10.60
C LYS A 164 -17.77 -1.84 -12.05
N ASN A 165 -19.00 -1.71 -12.54
CA ASN A 165 -19.28 -1.34 -13.94
C ASN A 165 -18.55 -2.23 -14.96
N ASN A 166 -18.40 -3.53 -14.65
CA ASN A 166 -17.63 -4.53 -15.41
C ASN A 166 -16.10 -4.38 -15.37
N ASP A 167 -15.56 -3.41 -14.62
CA ASP A 167 -14.12 -3.23 -14.45
C ASP A 167 -13.65 -3.80 -13.11
N VAL A 168 -12.45 -4.39 -13.11
CA VAL A 168 -11.81 -4.88 -11.89
C VAL A 168 -11.34 -3.70 -11.05
N ASN A 169 -11.92 -3.55 -9.86
CA ASN A 169 -11.65 -2.41 -8.97
C ASN A 169 -10.79 -2.76 -7.75
N THR A 170 -10.82 -4.03 -7.33
CA THR A 170 -10.05 -4.56 -6.21
C THR A 170 -9.68 -6.01 -6.49
N LEU A 171 -8.47 -6.41 -6.13
CA LEU A 171 -8.00 -7.79 -6.19
C LEU A 171 -7.54 -8.25 -4.83
N PHE A 172 -7.67 -9.53 -4.53
CA PHE A 172 -7.14 -10.15 -3.32
C PHE A 172 -6.42 -11.44 -3.67
N GLU A 173 -5.31 -11.70 -2.99
CA GLU A 173 -4.58 -12.96 -2.99
C GLU A 173 -4.54 -13.50 -1.57
N CYS A 174 -5.26 -14.59 -1.30
CA CYS A 174 -5.31 -15.23 0.01
C CYS A 174 -4.54 -16.55 -0.01
N ILE A 175 -3.62 -16.71 0.93
CA ILE A 175 -2.68 -17.84 0.97
C ILE A 175 -3.29 -19.00 1.74
N TRP A 176 -3.31 -20.19 1.15
CA TRP A 176 -3.64 -21.43 1.84
C TRP A 176 -2.44 -21.94 2.64
N ILE A 177 -2.67 -22.35 3.89
CA ILE A 177 -1.67 -22.97 4.75
C ILE A 177 -1.94 -24.47 4.84
N PRO A 178 -1.17 -25.33 4.15
CA PRO A 178 -1.48 -26.76 4.04
C PRO A 178 -1.55 -27.48 5.40
N PHE A 179 -0.66 -27.17 6.34
CA PHE A 179 -0.61 -27.82 7.65
C PHE A 179 -1.84 -27.50 8.52
N ARG A 180 -2.38 -26.28 8.40
CA ARG A 180 -3.58 -25.85 9.14
C ARG A 180 -4.89 -26.13 8.39
N GLN A 181 -4.78 -26.40 7.08
CA GLN A 181 -5.93 -26.60 6.18
C GLN A 181 -6.90 -25.41 6.19
N GLU A 182 -6.34 -24.20 6.18
CA GLU A 182 -7.10 -22.95 6.20
C GLU A 182 -6.38 -21.86 5.40
N TYR A 183 -7.12 -20.82 5.02
CA TYR A 183 -6.54 -19.59 4.48
C TYR A 183 -6.08 -18.70 5.63
N SER A 184 -4.89 -18.09 5.51
CA SER A 184 -4.27 -17.29 6.58
C SER A 184 -4.35 -15.81 6.30
N ASP A 185 -3.55 -15.29 5.38
CA ASP A 185 -3.43 -13.87 5.10
C ASP A 185 -3.89 -13.58 3.68
N CYS A 186 -4.50 -12.41 3.50
CA CYS A 186 -4.92 -11.87 2.21
C CYS A 186 -4.18 -10.57 1.92
N ASP A 187 -3.58 -10.49 0.74
CA ASP A 187 -3.07 -9.25 0.17
C ASP A 187 -4.06 -8.69 -0.84
N ALA A 188 -4.64 -7.54 -0.52
CA ALA A 188 -5.52 -6.78 -1.40
C ALA A 188 -4.73 -5.73 -2.20
N ILE A 189 -5.12 -5.49 -3.45
CA ILE A 189 -4.61 -4.42 -4.31
C ILE A 189 -5.77 -3.60 -4.83
N PHE A 190 -5.71 -2.29 -4.64
CA PHE A 190 -6.63 -1.31 -5.23
C PHE A 190 -5.90 -0.01 -5.56
N LEU A 191 -6.54 0.81 -6.38
CA LEU A 191 -6.00 2.09 -6.82
C LEU A 191 -6.70 3.25 -6.13
N ILE A 192 -5.96 4.33 -5.87
CA ILE A 192 -6.51 5.62 -5.45
C ILE A 192 -6.07 6.65 -6.50
N GLU A 193 -6.90 6.81 -7.53
CA GLU A 193 -6.55 7.54 -8.75
C GLU A 193 -6.29 9.02 -8.51
N ASN A 194 -7.08 9.67 -7.63
CA ASN A 194 -6.94 11.11 -7.37
C ASN A 194 -5.57 11.51 -6.80
N ILE A 195 -4.86 10.57 -6.16
CA ILE A 195 -3.50 10.78 -5.67
C ILE A 195 -2.45 10.01 -6.48
N GLY A 196 -2.88 9.23 -7.48
CA GLY A 196 -2.01 8.48 -8.38
C GLY A 196 -1.20 7.38 -7.70
N VAL A 197 -1.81 6.62 -6.78
CA VAL A 197 -1.14 5.53 -6.07
C VAL A 197 -1.88 4.21 -6.21
N LYS A 198 -1.13 3.12 -6.08
CA LYS A 198 -1.66 1.80 -5.78
C LYS A 198 -1.41 1.48 -4.31
N VAL A 199 -2.40 0.87 -3.69
CA VAL A 199 -2.36 0.47 -2.28
C VAL A 199 -2.36 -1.05 -2.22
N ARG A 200 -1.42 -1.60 -1.43
CA ARG A 200 -1.45 -2.99 -0.99
C ARG A 200 -1.88 -3.05 0.46
N LEU A 201 -2.90 -3.82 0.75
CA LEU A 201 -3.41 -4.06 2.10
C LEU A 201 -3.20 -5.52 2.45
N ASN A 202 -2.47 -5.79 3.52
CA ASN A 202 -2.34 -7.11 4.11
C ASN A 202 -3.25 -7.19 5.35
N MET A 203 -4.12 -8.20 5.38
CA MET A 203 -5.03 -8.51 6.48
C MET A 203 -5.18 -10.02 6.65
N ILE A 204 -5.66 -10.45 7.81
CA ILE A 204 -5.99 -11.87 8.01
C ILE A 204 -7.26 -12.24 7.24
N PHE A 205 -7.40 -13.52 6.88
CA PHE A 205 -8.48 -14.02 6.04
C PHE A 205 -9.87 -13.77 6.64
N ASP A 206 -10.03 -13.94 7.95
CA ASP A 206 -11.30 -13.72 8.65
C ASP A 206 -11.80 -12.26 8.53
N ASP A 207 -10.89 -11.32 8.32
CA ASP A 207 -11.20 -9.90 8.19
C ASP A 207 -11.65 -9.51 6.78
N LEU A 208 -11.52 -10.43 5.81
CA LEU A 208 -11.98 -10.22 4.44
C LEU A 208 -13.48 -9.86 4.42
N ILE A 209 -14.28 -10.33 5.38
CA ILE A 209 -15.71 -9.94 5.48
C ILE A 209 -15.94 -8.43 5.63
N MET A 210 -14.94 -7.69 6.11
CA MET A 210 -15.00 -6.23 6.31
C MET A 210 -14.09 -5.48 5.33
N TRP A 211 -13.72 -6.11 4.20
CA TRP A 211 -12.75 -5.54 3.27
C TRP A 211 -13.15 -4.15 2.75
N GLU A 212 -14.45 -3.90 2.51
CA GLU A 212 -14.97 -2.61 2.06
C GLU A 212 -14.73 -1.51 3.10
N GLU A 213 -15.02 -1.80 4.36
CA GLU A 213 -14.84 -0.87 5.48
C GLU A 213 -13.36 -0.55 5.67
N ILE A 214 -12.51 -1.57 5.71
CA ILE A 214 -11.05 -1.40 5.84
C ILE A 214 -10.50 -0.57 4.68
N LYS A 215 -10.92 -0.87 3.44
CA LYS A 215 -10.50 -0.10 2.25
C LYS A 215 -10.93 1.37 2.37
N ASN A 216 -12.17 1.63 2.79
CA ASN A 216 -12.69 2.99 2.94
C ASN A 216 -11.93 3.78 4.01
N ASP A 217 -11.65 3.15 5.17
CA ASP A 217 -10.89 3.78 6.25
C ASP A 217 -9.46 4.12 5.82
N ILE A 218 -8.81 3.25 5.03
CA ILE A 218 -7.49 3.53 4.46
C ILE A 218 -7.57 4.75 3.53
N VAL A 219 -8.55 4.80 2.62
CA VAL A 219 -8.71 5.95 1.71
C VAL A 219 -8.92 7.24 2.50
N ILE A 220 -9.76 7.23 3.53
CA ILE A 220 -10.00 8.38 4.40
C ILE A 220 -8.71 8.78 5.13
N PHE A 221 -8.02 7.82 5.72
CA PHE A 221 -6.74 8.04 6.42
C PHE A 221 -5.73 8.71 5.50
N LEU A 222 -5.50 8.18 4.29
CA LEU A 222 -4.53 8.75 3.36
C LEU A 222 -4.90 10.16 2.92
N ASN A 223 -6.17 10.42 2.65
CA ASN A 223 -6.64 11.76 2.32
C ASN A 223 -6.39 12.76 3.45
N GLN A 224 -6.50 12.35 4.71
CA GLN A 224 -6.19 13.20 5.88
C GLN A 224 -4.68 13.48 6.05
N LYS A 225 -3.81 12.60 5.54
CA LYS A 225 -2.34 12.74 5.62
C LYS A 225 -1.74 13.52 4.45
N MET A 226 -2.56 13.88 3.47
CA MET A 226 -2.13 14.77 2.40
C MET A 226 -1.97 16.21 2.90
N ILE A 227 -0.84 16.82 2.57
CA ILE A 227 -0.62 18.25 2.80
C ILE A 227 -1.07 19.01 1.55
N ASN A 228 -2.24 19.63 1.61
CA ASN A 228 -2.67 20.59 0.60
C ASN A 228 -1.89 21.90 0.78
N ARG A 229 -0.77 22.04 0.06
CA ARG A 229 -0.12 23.35 -0.09
C ARG A 229 -0.97 24.18 -1.07
N LYS A 230 -1.85 25.02 -0.51
CA LYS A 230 -2.47 26.13 -1.26
C LYS A 230 -1.42 27.18 -1.58
#